data_AF-A0A9D1SAR9-F1
#
_entry.id   AF-A0A9D1SAR9-F1
#
_cell.length_a   1.000
_cell.length_b   1.000
_cell.length_c   1.000
_cell.angle_alpha   90.00
_cell.angle_beta   90.00
_cell.angle_gamma   90.00
#
_symmetry.space_group_name_H-M   'P 1'
#
loop_
_entity.id
_entity.type
_entity.pdbx_description
1 polymer ?
#
loop_
_entity_poly.entity_id
_entity_poly.type
_entity_poly.pdbx_seq_one_letter_code
_entity_poly.pdbx_strand_id
1 'polypeptide(L)'
;MKRLNILMCFLVLTGCASIIRDNTQIVPIQANVENAKIEVTNSSGAVVYSGQTPTTVYLKSSKSGYFNPEKYIIKASKDGYATGFTTIDYHVSNWYWFGNILFGGLIGWFIVDPITGDMYYLDEVATVNLTPLPKE
;
A
#
# COMPACT_ATOMS: atom_id res chain seq x y z
N MET A 1 61.75 0.09 13.66
CA MET A 1 60.61 0.33 12.75
C MET A 1 59.79 -0.96 12.59
N LYS A 2 58.73 -1.15 13.39
CA LYS A 2 57.69 -2.16 13.11
C LYS A 2 56.34 -1.57 13.50
N ARG A 3 55.39 -1.69 12.57
CA ARG A 3 54.11 -1.01 12.49
C ARG A 3 53.10 -1.68 13.43
N LEU A 4 52.30 -0.89 14.13
CA LEU A 4 51.07 -1.38 14.77
C LEU A 4 50.03 -0.27 14.79
N ASN A 5 49.26 -0.16 13.71
CA ASN A 5 48.01 0.61 13.69
C ASN A 5 46.87 -0.40 13.64
N ILE A 6 46.37 -0.80 14.81
CA ILE A 6 45.08 -1.49 14.93
C ILE A 6 44.05 -0.37 15.15
N LEU A 7 43.49 0.14 14.06
CA LEU A 7 42.30 0.98 14.13
C LEU A 7 41.08 0.06 14.13
N MET A 8 40.65 -0.27 15.34
CA MET A 8 39.45 -1.03 15.65
C MET A 8 38.23 -0.12 15.44
N CYS A 9 37.63 -0.16 14.24
CA CYS A 9 36.26 0.30 14.03
C CYS A 9 35.34 -0.92 14.13
N PHE A 10 34.81 -1.18 15.33
CA PHE A 10 33.68 -2.08 15.51
C PHE A 10 32.46 -1.47 14.80
N LEU A 11 32.10 -2.06 13.67
CA LEU A 11 30.81 -1.88 13.01
C LEU A 11 29.72 -2.43 13.93
N VAL A 12 29.19 -1.58 14.82
CA VAL A 12 27.97 -1.87 15.56
C VAL A 12 26.78 -1.61 14.63
N LEU A 13 26.60 -2.46 13.62
CA LEU A 13 25.33 -2.58 12.90
C LEU A 13 24.43 -3.54 13.68
N THR A 14 23.94 -3.12 14.85
CA THR A 14 22.75 -3.73 15.43
C THR A 14 21.52 -3.11 14.78
N GLY A 15 21.38 -3.33 13.48
CA GLY A 15 20.17 -3.06 12.76
C GLY A 15 19.34 -4.34 12.75
N CYS A 16 18.45 -4.51 13.72
CA CYS A 16 17.30 -5.40 13.56
C CYS A 16 16.29 -4.71 12.62
N ALA A 17 16.70 -4.41 11.39
CA ALA A 17 15.78 -3.98 10.36
C ALA A 17 15.29 -5.26 9.68
N SER A 18 14.08 -5.69 10.01
CA SER A 18 13.37 -6.66 9.18
C SER A 18 13.14 -5.99 7.83
N ILE A 19 14.04 -6.25 6.87
CA ILE A 19 14.01 -5.65 5.52
C ILE A 19 12.82 -6.19 4.71
N ILE A 20 12.11 -7.21 5.20
CA ILE A 20 10.88 -7.68 4.58
C ILE A 20 9.73 -6.89 5.21
N ARG A 21 9.26 -5.85 4.53
CA ARG A 21 7.97 -5.23 4.85
C ARG A 21 6.89 -6.13 4.25
N ASP A 22 5.96 -6.60 5.07
CA ASP A 22 4.75 -7.24 4.54
C ASP A 22 4.07 -6.24 3.61
N ASN A 23 3.68 -6.68 2.41
CA ASN A 23 3.10 -5.84 1.37
C ASN A 23 1.65 -5.44 1.68
N THR A 24 1.38 -5.08 2.93
CA THR A 24 0.08 -4.70 3.48
C THR A 24 0.14 -3.25 3.92
N GLN A 25 -0.74 -2.44 3.39
CA GLN A 25 -0.91 -1.04 3.72
C GLN A 25 -2.20 -0.82 4.52
N ILE A 26 -2.11 0.08 5.48
CA ILE A 26 -3.25 0.57 6.25
C ILE A 26 -3.90 1.69 5.43
N VAL A 27 -5.14 1.50 5.00
CA VAL A 27 -5.90 2.49 4.21
C VAL A 27 -7.14 2.93 4.99
N PRO A 28 -7.21 4.19 5.43
CA PRO A 28 -8.42 4.80 5.95
C PRO A 28 -9.46 4.98 4.82
N ILE A 29 -10.70 4.58 5.09
CA ILE A 29 -11.86 4.75 4.21
C ILE A 29 -12.84 5.71 4.87
N GLN A 30 -13.19 6.74 4.12
CA GLN A 30 -14.09 7.80 4.54
C GLN A 30 -15.21 7.99 3.51
N ALA A 31 -16.32 8.56 3.96
CA ALA A 31 -17.39 8.97 3.06
C ALA A 31 -17.87 10.38 3.44
N ASN A 32 -18.49 11.06 2.48
CA ASN A 32 -19.15 12.36 2.72
C ASN A 32 -20.40 12.26 3.60
N VAL A 33 -20.86 11.04 3.93
CA VAL A 33 -22.00 10.77 4.82
C VAL A 33 -21.57 9.82 5.93
N GLU A 34 -22.16 10.00 7.12
CA GLU A 34 -21.86 9.17 8.27
C GLU A 34 -22.47 7.77 8.17
N ASN A 35 -21.74 6.76 8.66
CA ASN A 35 -22.20 5.39 8.74
C ASN A 35 -22.71 4.85 7.39
N ALA A 36 -21.96 5.10 6.31
CA ALA A 36 -22.22 4.48 5.01
C ALA A 36 -21.76 3.02 5.06
N LYS A 37 -22.59 2.08 4.62
CA LYS A 37 -22.19 0.67 4.50
C LYS A 37 -21.21 0.55 3.34
N ILE A 38 -20.09 -0.10 3.56
CA ILE A 38 -19.07 -0.31 2.52
C ILE A 38 -18.75 -1.79 2.33
N GLU A 39 -18.45 -2.13 1.09
CA GLU A 39 -17.87 -3.41 0.67
C GLU A 39 -16.61 -3.11 -0.13
N VAL A 40 -15.50 -3.72 0.25
CA VAL A 40 -14.22 -3.61 -0.46
C VAL A 40 -13.99 -4.93 -1.18
N THR A 41 -13.85 -4.85 -2.49
CA THR A 41 -13.66 -6.00 -3.38
C THR A 41 -12.29 -5.91 -4.02
N ASN A 42 -11.51 -6.99 -3.97
CA ASN A 42 -10.23 -7.06 -4.67
C ASN A 42 -10.44 -7.23 -6.18
N SER A 43 -9.38 -7.11 -6.97
CA SER A 43 -9.51 -7.23 -8.42
C SER A 43 -9.69 -8.68 -8.91
N SER A 44 -9.70 -9.67 -8.00
CA SER A 44 -10.17 -11.03 -8.28
C SER A 44 -11.68 -11.20 -8.06
N GLY A 45 -12.39 -10.13 -7.66
CA GLY A 45 -13.83 -10.13 -7.40
C GLY A 45 -14.23 -10.65 -6.01
N ALA A 46 -13.27 -10.94 -5.13
CA ALA A 46 -13.56 -11.38 -3.78
C ALA A 46 -13.75 -10.18 -2.85
N VAL A 47 -14.81 -10.21 -2.04
CA VAL A 47 -15.04 -9.24 -0.96
C VAL A 47 -14.03 -9.52 0.14
N VAL A 48 -13.09 -8.58 0.32
CA VAL A 48 -12.03 -8.68 1.33
C VAL A 48 -12.38 -7.97 2.63
N TYR A 49 -13.35 -7.05 2.59
CA TYR A 49 -13.84 -6.35 3.76
C TYR A 49 -15.29 -5.88 3.57
N SER A 50 -16.05 -5.87 4.66
CA SER A 50 -17.38 -5.28 4.72
C SER A 50 -17.56 -4.59 6.08
N GLY A 51 -18.13 -3.39 6.10
CA GLY A 51 -18.24 -2.58 7.31
C GLY A 51 -18.98 -1.27 7.09
N GLN A 52 -18.70 -0.27 7.93
CA GLN A 52 -19.29 1.07 7.83
C GLN A 52 -18.22 2.16 7.95
N THR A 53 -18.42 3.31 7.31
CA THR A 53 -17.51 4.47 7.40
C THR A 53 -17.78 5.34 8.63
N PRO A 54 -16.74 6.02 9.18
CA PRO A 54 -15.33 5.91 8.83
C PRO A 54 -14.69 4.62 9.38
N THR A 55 -13.76 4.03 8.64
CA THR A 55 -13.05 2.82 9.07
C THR A 55 -11.66 2.74 8.48
N THR A 56 -10.85 1.81 8.96
CA THR A 56 -9.49 1.59 8.50
C THR A 56 -9.32 0.12 8.17
N VAL A 57 -8.78 -0.17 6.99
CA VAL A 57 -8.60 -1.54 6.48
C VAL A 57 -7.13 -1.83 6.22
N TYR A 58 -6.75 -3.09 6.38
CA TYR A 58 -5.43 -3.60 6.05
C TYR A 58 -5.51 -4.28 4.68
N LEU A 59 -4.92 -3.67 3.66
CA LEU A 59 -5.02 -4.13 2.27
C LEU A 59 -3.65 -4.50 1.73
N LYS A 60 -3.57 -5.58 0.96
CA LYS A 60 -2.34 -5.95 0.28
C LYS A 60 -2.13 -5.08 -0.96
N SER A 61 -0.93 -4.56 -1.18
CA SER A 61 -0.59 -3.78 -2.39
C SER A 61 -0.25 -4.67 -3.61
N SER A 62 -0.07 -5.98 -3.41
CA SER A 62 0.16 -6.98 -4.47
C SER A 62 -0.64 -8.25 -4.21
N LYS A 63 -1.10 -8.89 -5.30
CA LYS A 63 -1.80 -10.18 -5.29
C LYS A 63 -0.90 -11.34 -4.89
N SER A 64 0.17 -11.47 -5.66
CA SER A 64 1.09 -12.61 -5.60
C SER A 64 2.32 -12.29 -6.44
N GLY A 65 3.48 -12.36 -5.81
CA GLY A 65 4.76 -12.09 -6.46
C GLY A 65 5.03 -10.60 -6.68
N TYR A 66 6.11 -10.34 -7.40
CA TYR A 66 6.69 -9.01 -7.55
C TYR A 66 5.85 -8.12 -8.49
N PHE A 67 5.66 -8.51 -9.75
CA PHE A 67 5.03 -7.67 -10.79
C PHE A 67 3.49 -7.75 -10.86
N ASN A 68 2.80 -8.00 -9.76
CA ASN A 68 1.35 -8.22 -9.77
C ASN A 68 0.60 -7.33 -8.77
N PRO A 69 0.51 -6.02 -9.05
CA PRO A 69 -0.12 -5.09 -8.13
C PRO A 69 -1.60 -5.41 -7.94
N GLU A 70 -2.12 -5.06 -6.77
CA GLU A 70 -3.52 -5.25 -6.43
C GLU A 70 -4.28 -3.92 -6.55
N LYS A 71 -5.57 -4.02 -6.89
CA LYS A 71 -6.50 -2.89 -6.92
C LYS A 71 -7.77 -3.28 -6.18
N TYR A 72 -8.42 -2.30 -5.57
CA TYR A 72 -9.67 -2.53 -4.86
C TYR A 72 -10.76 -1.59 -5.33
N ILE A 73 -11.98 -2.10 -5.36
CA ILE A 73 -13.19 -1.31 -5.59
C ILE A 73 -13.94 -1.24 -4.27
N ILE A 74 -14.24 -0.02 -3.83
CA ILE A 74 -15.10 0.24 -2.69
C ILE A 74 -16.47 0.59 -3.23
N LYS A 75 -17.47 -0.19 -2.81
CA LYS A 75 -18.87 0.12 -3.02
C LYS A 75 -19.43 0.65 -1.71
N ALA A 76 -20.00 1.85 -1.73
CA ALA A 76 -20.68 2.44 -0.58
C ALA A 76 -22.19 2.56 -0.82
N SER A 77 -22.99 2.27 0.20
CA SER A 77 -24.44 2.39 0.16
C SER A 77 -24.98 2.99 1.46
N LYS A 78 -26.02 3.82 1.31
CA LYS A 78 -26.74 4.46 2.42
C LYS A 78 -28.18 4.71 2.00
N ASP A 79 -29.12 4.52 2.92
CA ASP A 79 -30.53 4.79 2.69
C ASP A 79 -30.75 6.27 2.34
N GLY A 80 -31.49 6.52 1.26
CA GLY A 80 -31.72 7.88 0.73
C GLY A 80 -30.58 8.42 -0.15
N TYR A 81 -29.55 7.62 -0.44
CA TYR A 81 -28.44 7.99 -1.32
C TYR A 81 -28.25 6.97 -2.45
N ALA A 82 -27.78 7.43 -3.60
CA ALA A 82 -27.33 6.58 -4.68
C ALA A 82 -26.07 5.81 -4.25
N THR A 83 -25.93 4.56 -4.70
CA THR A 83 -24.72 3.76 -4.43
C THR A 83 -23.51 4.43 -5.08
N GLY A 84 -22.47 4.67 -4.29
CA GLY A 84 -21.22 5.28 -4.73
C GLY A 84 -20.15 4.22 -4.94
N PHE A 85 -19.24 4.49 -5.86
CA PHE A 85 -18.07 3.65 -6.12
C PHE A 85 -16.82 4.51 -6.09
N THR A 86 -15.76 3.99 -5.48
CA THR A 86 -14.41 4.53 -5.62
C THR A 86 -13.42 3.39 -5.76
N THR A 87 -12.26 3.68 -6.32
CA THR A 87 -11.18 2.71 -6.52
C THR A 87 -10.02 3.09 -5.62
N ILE A 88 -9.39 2.10 -5.01
CA ILE A 88 -8.06 2.22 -4.42
C ILE A 88 -7.09 1.68 -5.47
N ASP A 89 -6.31 2.58 -6.07
CA ASP A 89 -5.30 2.24 -7.06
C ASP A 89 -3.94 1.96 -6.41
N TYR A 90 -3.08 1.29 -7.17
CA TYR A 90 -1.68 1.10 -6.81
C TYR A 90 -0.82 2.14 -7.48
N HIS A 91 0.28 2.48 -6.82
CA HIS A 91 1.31 3.38 -7.29
C HIS A 91 2.67 2.73 -7.13
N VAL A 92 3.63 3.12 -7.96
CA VAL A 92 5.00 2.62 -7.88
C VAL A 92 5.83 3.57 -7.02
N SER A 93 6.55 3.04 -6.04
CA SER A 93 7.41 3.84 -5.18
C SER A 93 8.50 4.55 -6.00
N ASN A 94 8.67 5.86 -5.78
CA ASN A 94 9.76 6.61 -6.43
C ASN A 94 11.14 6.14 -5.96
N TRP A 95 11.23 5.52 -4.77
CA TRP A 95 12.44 4.87 -4.30
C TRP A 95 12.88 3.72 -5.20
N TYR A 96 11.94 2.93 -5.74
CA TYR A 96 12.25 1.88 -6.71
C TYR A 96 12.92 2.44 -7.98
N TRP A 97 12.41 3.58 -8.48
CA TRP A 97 12.96 4.26 -9.66
C TRP A 97 14.35 4.88 -9.41
N PHE A 98 14.60 5.46 -8.23
CA PHE A 98 15.83 6.21 -7.93
C PHE A 98 16.94 5.41 -7.23
N GLY A 99 16.59 4.49 -6.32
CA GLY A 99 17.54 3.76 -5.48
C GLY A 99 18.40 2.77 -6.25
N ASN A 100 17.84 2.13 -7.28
CA ASN A 100 18.52 1.10 -8.05
C ASN A 100 19.47 1.63 -9.14
N ILE A 101 19.19 2.81 -9.71
CA ILE A 101 20.06 3.42 -10.72
C ILE A 101 21.34 3.96 -10.09
N LEU A 102 21.26 4.51 -8.87
CA LEU A 102 22.39 5.20 -8.23
C LEU A 102 23.40 4.25 -7.54
N PHE A 103 22.96 3.08 -7.06
CA PHE A 103 23.80 2.20 -6.23
C PHE A 103 24.18 0.84 -6.87
N GLY A 104 23.65 0.47 -8.05
CA GLY A 104 23.94 -0.84 -8.66
C GLY A 104 23.75 -0.99 -10.18
N GLY A 105 23.44 0.09 -10.90
CA GLY A 105 23.18 0.04 -12.35
C GLY A 105 22.01 -0.90 -12.71
N LEU A 106 22.02 -1.47 -13.93
CA LEU A 106 20.99 -2.41 -14.41
C LEU A 106 20.84 -3.66 -13.52
N ILE A 107 21.88 -4.10 -12.81
CA ILE A 107 21.82 -5.30 -11.96
C ILE A 107 21.13 -4.99 -10.62
N GLY A 108 21.37 -3.80 -10.05
CA GLY A 108 20.65 -3.33 -8.86
C GLY A 108 19.13 -3.30 -9.08
N TRP A 109 18.72 -2.86 -10.26
CA TRP A 109 17.32 -2.79 -10.71
C TRP A 109 16.58 -4.14 -10.67
N PHE A 110 17.25 -5.24 -11.03
CA PHE A 110 16.62 -6.56 -11.08
C PHE A 110 16.71 -7.35 -9.77
N ILE A 111 17.61 -6.99 -8.85
CA ILE A 111 17.99 -7.87 -7.73
C ILE A 111 17.71 -7.27 -6.35
N VAL A 112 17.84 -5.95 -6.16
CA VAL A 112 17.95 -5.38 -4.80
C VAL A 112 16.58 -5.03 -4.20
N ASP A 113 15.61 -4.61 -5.02
CA ASP A 113 14.26 -4.23 -4.53
C ASP A 113 13.22 -5.36 -4.34
N PRO A 114 13.39 -6.60 -4.87
CA PRO A 114 12.56 -7.75 -4.48
C PRO A 114 12.67 -8.12 -2.98
N ILE A 115 13.73 -7.68 -2.31
CA ILE A 115 14.03 -8.07 -0.92
C ILE A 115 13.35 -7.11 0.08
N THR A 116 13.12 -5.85 -0.30
CA THR A 116 12.52 -4.80 0.54
C THR A 116 10.99 -4.86 0.56
N GLY A 117 10.36 -5.33 -0.52
CA GLY A 117 8.90 -5.55 -0.59
C GLY A 117 8.07 -4.30 -0.94
N ASP A 118 8.73 -3.18 -1.27
CA ASP A 118 8.14 -1.84 -1.31
C ASP A 118 7.93 -1.26 -2.72
N MET A 119 7.74 -2.11 -3.73
CA MET A 119 7.56 -1.63 -5.10
C MET A 119 6.22 -0.88 -5.27
N TYR A 120 5.16 -1.39 -4.64
CA TYR A 120 3.82 -0.81 -4.75
C TYR A 120 3.33 -0.26 -3.42
N TYR A 121 2.63 0.85 -3.48
CA TYR A 121 1.82 1.38 -2.39
C TYR A 121 0.41 1.68 -2.92
N LEU A 122 -0.57 1.67 -2.03
CA LEU A 122 -1.96 1.99 -2.36
C LEU A 122 -2.26 3.47 -2.09
N ASP A 123 -3.41 3.97 -2.52
CA ASP A 123 -3.88 5.29 -2.09
C ASP A 123 -3.85 5.43 -0.56
N GLU A 124 -3.35 6.57 -0.07
CA GLU A 124 -3.18 6.81 1.36
C GLU A 124 -4.53 6.96 2.09
N VAL A 125 -5.55 7.45 1.39
CA VAL A 125 -6.92 7.62 1.89
C VAL A 125 -7.90 7.38 0.75
N ALA A 126 -8.96 6.62 1.00
CA ALA A 126 -10.05 6.42 0.06
C ALA A 126 -11.31 7.17 0.52
N THR A 127 -11.76 8.13 -0.28
CA THR A 127 -12.98 8.91 0.00
C THR A 127 -14.08 8.54 -0.97
N VAL A 128 -15.24 8.11 -0.45
CA VAL A 128 -16.43 7.81 -1.25
C VAL A 128 -17.43 8.95 -1.17
N ASN A 129 -17.89 9.42 -2.32
CA ASN A 129 -18.93 10.44 -2.40
C ASN A 129 -20.26 9.78 -2.77
N LEU A 130 -21.25 9.94 -1.89
CA LEU A 130 -22.62 9.49 -2.07
C LEU A 130 -23.53 10.68 -2.38
N THR A 131 -24.33 10.54 -3.44
CA THR A 131 -25.26 11.58 -3.89
C THR A 131 -26.66 11.29 -3.33
N PRO A 132 -27.35 12.26 -2.72
CA PRO A 132 -28.73 12.08 -2.27
C PRO A 132 -29.65 11.71 -3.43
N LEU A 133 -30.58 10.77 -3.21
CA LEU A 133 -31.63 10.49 -4.18
C LEU A 133 -32.70 11.61 -4.14
N PRO A 134 -33.36 11.89 -5.28
CA PRO A 134 -34.51 12.80 -5.29
C PRO A 134 -35.56 12.32 -4.29
N LYS A 135 -36.08 13.24 -3.48
CA LYS A 135 -37.27 12.97 -2.65
C LYS A 135 -38.48 13.02 -3.57
N GLU A 136 -39.22 11.91 -3.67
CA GLU A 136 -40.56 11.88 -4.25
C GLU A 136 -41.55 12.66 -3.38
#